data_AF-A0A846RTC3-F1
#
_entry.id   AF-A0A846RTC3-F1
#
_cell.length_a   1.000
_cell.length_b   1.000
_cell.length_c   1.000
_cell.angle_alpha   90.00
_cell.angle_beta   90.00
_cell.angle_gamma   90.00
#
_symmetry.space_group_name_H-M   'P 1'
#
loop_
_entity.id
_entity.type
_entity.pdbx_description
1 polymer ?
#
loop_
_entity_poly.entity_id
_entity_poly.type
_entity_poly.pdbx_seq_one_letter_code
_entity_poly.pdbx_strand_id
1 'polypeptide(L)'
;MRARATAAVLVTTAALALSGCGVLSANLGGEAEARDGAAVPADGCIGGWEGWWNSTPVDGNDEHLPQQTVTILTDTGRVIDTFDRSGNLAGDAETTGVDYQPEGDETWPANSAVVVDAETGETIKIIPIEPGTNVCGETP
;
A
#
# COMPACT_ATOMS: atom_id res chain seq x y z
N MET A 1 32.01 57.37 27.56
CA MET A 1 31.74 56.40 28.64
C MET A 1 31.00 55.20 28.02
N ARG A 2 31.64 54.03 28.01
CA ARG A 2 31.05 52.74 27.58
C ARG A 2 30.99 51.83 28.81
N ALA A 3 29.83 51.23 29.04
CA ALA A 3 29.59 50.12 29.96
C ALA A 3 28.63 49.16 29.24
N ARG A 4 28.62 47.84 29.40
CA ARG A 4 29.58 46.78 29.81
C ARG A 4 28.73 45.50 29.73
N ALA A 5 29.29 44.39 29.24
CA ALA A 5 28.95 42.98 29.50
C ALA A 5 29.60 42.20 28.34
N THR A 6 30.78 41.57 28.42
CA THR A 6 31.40 40.62 29.37
C THR A 6 30.79 39.21 29.35
N ALA A 7 31.54 38.34 28.66
CA ALA A 7 31.78 36.90 28.90
C ALA A 7 30.60 35.92 28.68
N ALA A 8 30.80 34.68 28.26
CA ALA A 8 31.98 33.83 28.40
C ALA A 8 32.08 32.78 27.27
N VAL A 9 33.32 32.45 26.91
CA VAL A 9 33.69 31.25 26.17
C VAL A 9 33.75 30.09 27.17
N LEU A 10 33.11 28.97 26.85
CA LEU A 10 33.34 27.69 27.53
C LEU A 10 33.60 26.63 26.46
N VAL A 11 34.86 26.22 26.38
CA VAL A 11 35.33 25.02 25.68
C VAL A 11 35.17 23.86 26.64
N THR A 12 34.62 22.72 26.20
CA THR A 12 34.81 21.45 26.92
C THR A 12 34.81 20.27 25.95
N THR A 13 35.76 19.38 26.21
CA THR A 13 36.29 18.26 25.43
C THR A 13 35.49 16.95 25.56
N ALA A 14 35.44 16.21 24.44
CA ALA A 14 35.60 14.76 24.27
C ALA A 14 34.82 13.73 25.12
N ALA A 15 34.11 12.82 24.43
CA ALA A 15 34.10 11.40 24.76
C ALA A 15 33.73 10.55 23.52
N LEU A 16 34.70 9.78 23.02
CA LEU A 16 34.46 8.62 22.16
C LEU A 16 33.96 7.47 23.05
N ALA A 17 32.76 6.97 22.78
CA ALA A 17 32.28 5.70 23.32
C ALA A 17 31.87 4.80 22.14
N LEU A 18 32.70 3.81 21.81
CA LEU A 18 32.27 2.64 21.06
C LEU A 18 31.49 1.73 22.02
N SER A 19 30.22 1.46 21.75
CA SER A 19 29.56 0.16 21.96
C SER A 19 28.03 0.30 21.89
N GLY A 20 27.40 -0.62 21.15
CA GLY A 20 25.99 -0.96 21.33
C GLY A 20 25.07 -0.60 20.17
N CYS A 21 24.65 -1.61 19.40
CA CYS A 21 23.39 -1.56 18.65
C CYS A 21 22.27 -1.15 19.61
N GLY A 22 21.75 0.06 19.41
CA GLY A 22 20.57 0.56 20.10
C GLY A 22 19.83 1.47 19.14
N VAL A 23 18.71 0.97 18.61
CA VAL A 23 17.83 1.65 17.68
C VAL A 23 17.33 2.94 18.36
N LEU A 24 17.83 4.09 17.94
CA LEU A 24 17.30 5.39 18.35
C LEU A 24 16.25 5.83 17.32
N SER A 25 15.02 5.38 17.51
CA SER A 25 13.86 5.91 16.78
C SER A 25 13.52 7.28 17.37
N ALA A 26 13.97 8.35 16.71
CA ALA A 26 13.43 9.68 16.91
C ALA A 26 12.10 9.77 16.15
N ASN A 27 11.01 9.62 16.89
CA ASN A 27 9.66 10.00 16.47
C ASN A 27 9.64 11.50 16.18
N LEU A 28 9.69 11.88 14.90
CA LEU A 28 9.20 13.17 14.43
C LEU A 28 7.83 12.92 13.80
N GLY A 29 6.84 13.59 14.40
CA GLY A 29 5.42 13.39 14.17
C GLY A 29 5.01 13.42 12.71
N GLY A 30 4.26 12.39 12.36
CA GLY A 30 3.50 12.19 11.13
C GLY A 30 2.59 11.00 11.41
N GLU A 31 1.61 11.23 12.29
CA GLU A 31 0.60 10.23 12.64
C GLU A 31 -0.28 10.04 11.41
N ALA A 32 0.08 9.12 10.53
CA ALA A 32 -0.91 8.45 9.71
C ALA A 32 -1.76 7.63 10.69
N GLU A 33 -2.91 8.15 11.08
CA GLU A 33 -3.90 7.35 11.80
C GLU A 33 -4.29 6.19 10.90
N ALA A 34 -3.72 5.01 11.18
CA ALA A 34 -4.22 3.77 10.63
C ALA A 34 -5.69 3.68 11.01
N ARG A 35 -6.57 3.68 10.01
CA ARG A 35 -8.00 3.51 10.24
C ARG A 35 -8.20 2.17 10.95
N ASP A 36 -8.84 2.27 12.11
CA ASP A 36 -9.25 1.15 12.95
C ASP A 36 -10.24 0.30 12.12
N GLY A 37 -9.74 -0.76 11.48
CA GLY A 37 -10.49 -1.52 10.48
C GLY A 37 -9.66 -2.22 9.42
N ALA A 38 -8.37 -1.94 9.29
CA ALA A 38 -7.50 -2.76 8.44
C ALA A 38 -7.47 -4.19 8.99
N ALA A 39 -8.14 -5.12 8.31
CA ALA A 39 -8.07 -6.54 8.63
C ALA A 39 -6.60 -6.94 8.66
N VAL A 40 -6.12 -7.41 9.83
CA VAL A 40 -4.82 -8.07 9.90
C VAL A 40 -4.93 -9.29 8.97
N PRO A 41 -4.07 -9.43 7.95
CA PRO A 41 -4.04 -10.65 7.15
C PRO A 41 -4.04 -11.84 8.09
N ALA A 42 -4.95 -12.80 7.90
CA ALA A 42 -4.87 -14.05 8.63
C ALA A 42 -3.44 -14.58 8.49
N ASP A 43 -2.80 -14.96 9.61
CA ASP A 43 -1.39 -15.33 9.63
C ASP A 43 -1.05 -16.27 8.44
N GLY A 44 -0.23 -15.76 7.50
CA GLY A 44 0.25 -16.55 6.36
C GLY A 44 -0.53 -16.48 5.04
N CYS A 45 -1.38 -15.46 4.79
CA CYS A 45 -1.92 -15.18 3.45
C CYS A 45 -1.18 -14.04 2.73
N ILE A 46 -1.23 -14.01 1.39
CA ILE A 46 -0.72 -12.92 0.53
C ILE A 46 -1.85 -11.93 0.24
N GLY A 47 -1.66 -10.67 0.62
CA GLY A 47 -2.56 -9.55 0.31
C GLY A 47 -1.78 -8.32 -0.16
N GLY A 48 -2.45 -7.18 -0.28
CA GLY A 48 -1.85 -5.92 -0.73
C GLY A 48 -1.48 -5.95 -2.21
N TRP A 49 -2.49 -6.12 -3.06
CA TRP A 49 -2.32 -6.25 -4.51
C TRP A 49 -2.16 -4.88 -5.18
N GLU A 50 -1.15 -4.15 -4.71
CA GLU A 50 -0.87 -2.77 -5.10
C GLU A 50 0.25 -2.68 -6.15
N GLY A 51 0.19 -1.62 -6.97
CA GLY A 51 1.18 -1.36 -8.00
C GLY A 51 1.12 0.07 -8.52
N TRP A 52 1.73 0.28 -9.69
CA TRP A 52 1.74 1.61 -10.33
C TRP A 52 0.32 2.11 -10.66
N TRP A 53 -0.61 1.18 -10.90
CA TRP A 53 -2.02 1.46 -11.19
C TRP A 53 -2.77 2.13 -10.02
N ASN A 54 -2.30 1.94 -8.78
CA ASN A 54 -2.85 2.56 -7.56
C ASN A 54 -2.02 3.76 -7.07
N SER A 55 -0.91 4.08 -7.75
CA SER A 55 0.00 5.13 -7.30
C SER A 55 -0.52 6.54 -7.59
N THR A 56 -0.02 7.53 -6.86
CA THR A 56 -0.20 8.95 -7.15
C THR A 56 1.07 9.50 -7.83
N PRO A 57 0.98 9.98 -9.07
CA PRO A 57 2.12 10.58 -9.77
C PRO A 57 2.65 11.83 -9.06
N VAL A 58 3.95 12.10 -9.21
CA VAL A 58 4.64 13.22 -8.52
C VAL A 58 4.07 14.58 -8.93
N ASP A 59 3.64 14.71 -10.17
CA ASP A 59 2.98 15.91 -10.70
C ASP A 59 1.47 15.96 -10.40
N GLY A 60 0.94 14.90 -9.78
CA GLY A 60 -0.48 14.75 -9.47
C GLY A 60 -1.37 14.49 -10.68
N ASN A 61 -0.81 14.27 -11.87
CA ASN A 61 -1.61 14.02 -13.07
C ASN A 61 -2.00 12.54 -13.17
N ASP A 62 -3.29 12.25 -12.98
CA ASP A 62 -3.86 10.91 -13.02
C ASP A 62 -4.75 10.64 -14.26
N GLU A 63 -4.72 11.50 -15.28
CA GLU A 63 -5.56 11.39 -16.50
C GLU A 63 -5.43 10.05 -17.25
N HIS A 64 -4.36 9.29 -17.01
CA HIS A 64 -4.09 8.00 -17.65
C HIS A 64 -4.06 6.83 -16.66
N LEU A 65 -4.50 7.06 -15.42
CA LEU A 65 -4.59 6.02 -14.41
C LEU A 65 -6.05 5.59 -14.26
N PRO A 66 -6.28 4.30 -13.98
CA PRO A 66 -7.62 3.83 -13.67
C PRO A 66 -8.16 4.55 -12.43
N GLN A 67 -9.44 4.90 -12.48
CA GLN A 67 -10.15 5.48 -11.32
C GLN A 67 -10.49 4.41 -10.30
N GLN A 68 -10.85 3.22 -10.78
CA GLN A 68 -11.12 2.07 -9.94
C GLN A 68 -10.41 0.84 -10.52
N THR A 69 -9.82 0.03 -9.65
CA THR A 69 -9.26 -1.25 -10.05
C THR A 69 -9.80 -2.37 -9.20
N VAL A 70 -9.84 -3.56 -9.80
CA VAL A 70 -10.15 -4.80 -9.09
C VAL A 70 -9.07 -5.83 -9.37
N THR A 71 -8.73 -6.60 -8.35
CA THR A 71 -7.85 -7.76 -8.47
C THR A 71 -8.69 -9.02 -8.32
N ILE A 72 -8.60 -9.92 -9.30
CA ILE A 72 -9.44 -11.12 -9.41
C ILE A 72 -8.55 -12.35 -9.47
N LEU A 73 -8.89 -13.39 -8.71
CA LEU A 73 -8.27 -14.71 -8.87
C LEU A 73 -8.85 -15.45 -10.07
N THR A 74 -8.01 -15.87 -11.00
CA THR A 74 -8.45 -16.49 -12.25
C THR A 74 -9.14 -17.83 -12.05
N ASP A 75 -8.70 -18.61 -11.06
CA ASP A 75 -9.23 -19.96 -10.82
C ASP A 75 -10.63 -19.95 -10.20
N THR A 76 -10.99 -18.88 -9.47
CA THR A 76 -12.26 -18.79 -8.74
C THR A 76 -13.17 -17.67 -9.25
N GLY A 77 -12.64 -16.75 -10.05
CA GLY A 77 -13.33 -15.52 -10.45
C GLY A 77 -13.59 -14.55 -9.30
N ARG A 78 -13.03 -14.78 -8.11
CA ARG A 78 -13.30 -13.97 -6.93
C ARG A 78 -12.46 -12.69 -6.92
N VAL A 79 -13.10 -11.56 -6.61
CA VAL A 79 -12.42 -10.30 -6.31
C VAL A 79 -11.76 -10.40 -4.94
N ILE A 80 -10.45 -10.13 -4.87
CA ILE A 80 -9.64 -10.24 -3.65
C ILE A 80 -9.08 -8.91 -3.17
N ASP A 81 -9.09 -7.88 -4.02
CA ASP A 81 -8.66 -6.53 -3.67
C ASP A 81 -9.30 -5.55 -4.64
N THR A 82 -9.51 -4.33 -4.18
CA THR A 82 -10.08 -3.22 -4.94
C THR A 82 -9.41 -1.92 -4.54
N PHE A 83 -9.37 -0.97 -5.46
CA PHE A 83 -8.90 0.39 -5.18
C PHE A 83 -9.83 1.40 -5.82
N ASP A 84 -10.18 2.45 -5.07
CA ASP A 84 -10.89 3.64 -5.55
C ASP A 84 -10.02 4.88 -5.34
N ARG A 85 -9.60 5.49 -6.45
CA ARG A 85 -8.77 6.70 -6.48
C ARG A 85 -9.48 7.92 -5.92
N SER A 86 -10.79 8.04 -6.10
CA SER A 86 -11.57 9.22 -5.70
C SER A 86 -11.58 9.38 -4.18
N GLY A 87 -11.69 8.26 -3.45
CA GLY A 87 -11.63 8.20 -1.99
C GLY A 87 -10.25 7.88 -1.43
N ASN A 88 -9.28 7.53 -2.29
CA ASN A 88 -8.00 6.92 -1.91
C ASN A 88 -8.21 5.75 -0.94
N LEU A 89 -9.05 4.80 -1.34
CA LEU A 89 -9.46 3.65 -0.55
C LEU A 89 -8.95 2.36 -1.22
N ALA A 90 -8.38 1.47 -0.42
CA ALA A 90 -7.99 0.11 -0.83
C ALA A 90 -8.64 -0.90 0.12
N GLY A 91 -8.91 -2.12 -0.38
CA GLY A 91 -9.50 -3.20 0.41
C GLY A 91 -10.55 -3.98 -0.37
N ASP A 92 -11.52 -4.56 0.33
CA ASP A 92 -12.64 -5.25 -0.31
C ASP A 92 -13.64 -4.27 -0.97
N ALA A 93 -14.51 -4.83 -1.83
CA ALA A 93 -15.51 -4.06 -2.56
C ALA A 93 -16.51 -3.34 -1.65
N GLU A 94 -16.79 -3.86 -0.45
CA GLU A 94 -17.67 -3.21 0.52
C GLU A 94 -17.03 -1.95 1.11
N THR A 95 -15.72 -2.02 1.37
CA THR A 95 -14.92 -0.92 1.92
C THR A 95 -14.71 0.19 0.91
N THR A 96 -14.43 -0.17 -0.35
CA THR A 96 -14.14 0.80 -1.41
C THR A 96 -15.40 1.28 -2.14
N GLY A 97 -16.49 0.52 -2.10
CA GLY A 97 -17.71 0.82 -2.86
C GLY A 97 -17.58 0.53 -4.36
N VAL A 98 -16.54 -0.18 -4.79
CA VAL A 98 -16.34 -0.58 -6.20
C VAL A 98 -17.34 -1.67 -6.55
N ASP A 99 -18.30 -1.34 -7.43
CA ASP A 99 -19.27 -2.29 -7.97
C ASP A 99 -18.78 -2.83 -9.32
N TYR A 100 -18.06 -3.95 -9.27
CA TYR A 100 -17.55 -4.63 -10.45
C TYR A 100 -17.91 -6.11 -10.40
N GLN A 101 -18.51 -6.59 -11.49
CA GLN A 101 -18.82 -8.00 -11.66
C GLN A 101 -17.80 -8.61 -12.63
N PRO A 102 -16.95 -9.55 -12.18
CA PRO A 102 -16.04 -10.25 -13.07
C PRO A 102 -16.79 -11.00 -14.18
N GLU A 103 -16.61 -10.53 -15.40
CA GLU A 103 -16.90 -11.29 -16.60
C GLU A 103 -15.70 -12.22 -16.80
N GLY A 104 -15.83 -13.49 -16.41
CA GLY A 104 -14.73 -14.45 -16.51
C GLY A 104 -14.17 -14.49 -17.94
N ASP A 105 -12.86 -14.31 -18.07
CA ASP A 105 -12.15 -14.35 -19.35
C ASP A 105 -11.40 -15.68 -19.47
N GLU A 106 -11.81 -16.51 -20.43
CA GLU A 106 -11.20 -17.83 -20.68
C GLU A 106 -9.75 -17.75 -21.15
N THR A 107 -9.24 -16.57 -21.51
CA THR A 107 -7.85 -16.34 -21.91
C THR A 107 -6.93 -16.08 -20.72
N TRP A 108 -7.46 -15.81 -19.53
CA TRP A 108 -6.66 -15.60 -18.34
C TRP A 108 -5.95 -16.89 -17.91
N PRO A 109 -4.64 -16.83 -17.58
CA PRO A 109 -3.92 -18.00 -17.12
C PRO A 109 -4.41 -18.45 -15.74
N ALA A 110 -4.53 -19.77 -15.55
CA ALA A 110 -4.77 -20.35 -14.23
C ALA A 110 -3.68 -19.95 -13.22
N ASN A 111 -3.98 -20.05 -11.92
CA ASN A 111 -3.09 -19.67 -10.82
C ASN A 111 -2.54 -18.25 -10.98
N SER A 112 -3.41 -17.28 -11.24
CA SER A 112 -3.01 -15.88 -11.39
C SER A 112 -3.99 -14.95 -10.69
N ALA A 113 -3.48 -13.78 -10.29
CA ALA A 113 -4.30 -12.62 -10.02
C ALA A 113 -4.28 -11.69 -11.25
N VAL A 114 -5.44 -11.21 -11.65
CA VAL A 114 -5.60 -10.25 -12.75
C VAL A 114 -6.10 -8.94 -12.18
N VAL A 115 -5.36 -7.88 -12.47
CA VAL A 115 -5.75 -6.50 -12.17
C VAL A 115 -6.48 -5.96 -13.39
N VAL A 116 -7.69 -5.47 -13.18
CA VAL A 116 -8.58 -4.95 -14.20
C VAL A 116 -8.93 -3.50 -13.87
N ASP A 117 -9.01 -2.65 -14.89
CA ASP A 117 -9.67 -1.36 -14.81
C ASP A 117 -11.18 -1.59 -14.72
N ALA A 118 -11.78 -1.24 -13.59
CA ALA A 118 -13.19 -1.54 -13.34
C ALA A 118 -14.14 -0.73 -14.22
N GLU A 119 -13.70 0.42 -14.76
CA GLU A 119 -14.52 1.26 -15.62
C GLU A 119 -14.59 0.70 -17.05
N THR A 120 -13.47 0.18 -17.56
CA THR A 120 -13.34 -0.27 -18.95
C THR A 120 -13.40 -1.78 -19.13
N GLY A 121 -13.18 -2.55 -18.06
CA GLY A 121 -12.99 -4.00 -18.11
C GLY A 121 -11.62 -4.42 -18.67
N GLU A 122 -10.71 -3.48 -18.92
CA GLU A 122 -9.39 -3.77 -19.49
C GLU A 122 -8.47 -4.46 -18.48
N THR A 123 -7.81 -5.54 -18.89
CA THR A 123 -6.75 -6.18 -18.09
C THR A 123 -5.49 -5.30 -18.08
N ILE A 124 -5.15 -4.78 -16.91
CA ILE A 124 -3.96 -3.94 -16.67
C ILE A 124 -2.72 -4.81 -16.44
N LYS A 125 -2.86 -5.83 -15.59
CA LYS A 125 -1.74 -6.64 -15.12
C LYS A 125 -2.17 -8.06 -14.81
N ILE A 126 -1.32 -9.02 -15.17
CA ILE A 126 -1.42 -10.41 -14.74
C ILE A 126 -0.23 -10.69 -13.81
N ILE A 127 -0.52 -11.28 -12.65
CA ILE A 127 0.43 -11.64 -11.61
C ILE A 127 0.34 -13.15 -11.39
N PRO A 128 1.37 -13.93 -11.78
CA PRO A 128 1.41 -15.36 -11.50
C PRO A 128 1.44 -15.62 -10.00
N ILE A 129 0.68 -16.63 -9.58
CA ILE A 129 0.61 -17.11 -8.19
C ILE A 129 1.14 -18.54 -8.17
N GLU A 130 2.02 -18.85 -7.21
CA GLU A 130 2.48 -20.22 -7.05
C GLU A 130 1.31 -21.11 -6.60
N PRO A 131 1.12 -22.30 -7.20
CA PRO A 131 0.04 -23.20 -6.80
C PRO A 131 0.08 -23.51 -5.29
N GLY A 132 -1.09 -23.41 -4.63
CA GLY A 132 -1.22 -23.63 -3.19
C GLY A 132 -0.86 -22.43 -2.31
N THR A 133 -0.57 -21.26 -2.91
CA THR A 133 -0.44 -20.00 -2.17
C THR A 133 -1.78 -19.63 -1.53
N ASN A 134 -1.74 -19.32 -0.24
CA ASN A 134 -2.89 -18.78 0.48
C ASN A 134 -3.03 -17.28 0.17
N VAL A 135 -4.15 -16.86 -0.43
CA VAL A 135 -4.41 -15.46 -0.76
C VAL A 135 -5.38 -14.84 0.24
N CYS A 136 -5.12 -13.61 0.67
CA CYS A 136 -6.02 -12.94 1.60
C CYS A 136 -7.35 -12.65 0.90
N GLY A 137 -8.47 -12.74 1.65
CA GLY A 137 -9.80 -12.64 1.05
C GLY A 137 -10.27 -13.94 0.37
N GLU A 138 -9.47 -15.01 0.35
CA GLU A 138 -10.02 -16.35 0.19
C GLU A 138 -10.77 -16.74 1.46
N THR A 139 -12.11 -16.79 1.41
CA THR A 139 -12.83 -17.55 2.44
C THR A 139 -12.54 -19.05 2.19
N PRO A 140 -12.12 -19.82 3.21
CA PRO A 140 -11.84 -21.25 3.08
C PRO A 140 -13.09 -22.08 2.75
#